data_AF-A0AA43CBR8-F1
#
_entry.id   AF-A0AA43CBR8-F1
#
_cell.length_a   1.000
_cell.length_b   1.000
_cell.length_c   1.000
_cell.angle_alpha   90.00
_cell.angle_beta   90.00
_cell.angle_gamma   90.00
#
_symmetry.space_group_name_H-M   'P 1'
#
loop_
_entity.id
_entity.type
_entity.pdbx_description
1 polymer ?
#
loop_
_entity_poly.entity_id
_entity_poly.type
_entity_poly.pdbx_seq_one_letter_code
_entity_poly.pdbx_strand_id
1 'polypeptide(L)'
;MAHKPLCPGGFECLFGVGWAFGFPFSYRLAKGTGLGAGYEFWVQNGNGVYEATIAQAFTALLRQSFLLNRSVHPVLRLRAGFLMLGPSFRVATIGATAEVAVGGEAELTPTTLFTFLLGGQILRTRAFTTQADGARRSVAGGVDAALILRVGIVFLL
;
A
#
# COMPACT_ATOMS: atom_id res chain seq x y z
N MET A 1 2.61 12.49 -23.56
CA MET A 1 2.07 12.28 -22.20
C MET A 1 1.96 10.78 -21.97
N ALA A 2 2.83 10.20 -21.13
CA ALA A 2 2.85 8.75 -20.93
C ALA A 2 1.52 8.28 -20.32
N HIS A 3 0.77 7.46 -21.06
CA HIS A 3 -0.46 6.85 -20.57
C HIS A 3 -0.14 5.95 -19.38
N LYS A 4 -0.49 6.38 -18.17
CA LYS A 4 -0.45 5.51 -16.99
C LYS A 4 -1.56 4.45 -17.13
N PRO A 5 -1.29 3.16 -16.87
CA PRO A 5 -2.26 2.08 -17.08
C PRO A 5 -3.60 2.29 -16.37
N LEU A 6 -3.61 2.93 -15.18
CA LEU A 6 -4.82 3.24 -14.42
C LEU A 6 -5.50 4.57 -14.80
N CYS A 7 -4.88 5.38 -15.64
CA CYS A 7 -5.31 6.73 -15.98
C CYS A 7 -5.39 6.91 -17.50
N PRO A 8 -6.43 6.34 -18.14
CA PRO A 8 -6.65 6.51 -19.57
C PRO A 8 -7.03 7.97 -19.89
N GLY A 9 -6.64 8.44 -21.08
CA GLY A 9 -6.97 9.79 -21.52
C GLY A 9 -8.48 10.02 -21.58
N GLY A 10 -8.96 11.12 -21.00
CA GLY A 10 -10.38 11.50 -20.98
C GLY A 10 -11.19 10.99 -19.79
N PHE A 11 -10.58 10.24 -18.86
CA PHE A 11 -11.24 9.72 -17.65
C PHE A 11 -10.47 10.08 -16.37
N GLU A 12 -11.13 10.03 -15.21
CA GLU A 12 -10.46 10.22 -13.93
C GLU A 12 -9.44 9.10 -13.63
N CYS A 13 -8.34 9.52 -13.01
CA CYS A 13 -7.20 8.68 -12.68
C CYS A 13 -7.49 7.91 -11.38
N LEU A 14 -7.61 6.58 -11.49
CA LEU A 14 -7.59 5.72 -10.30
C LEU A 14 -6.19 5.78 -9.70
N PHE A 15 -6.09 6.00 -8.38
CA PHE A 15 -4.83 6.29 -7.65
C PHE A 15 -4.24 7.70 -7.83
N GLY A 16 -5.06 8.72 -8.10
CA GLY A 16 -4.63 10.12 -8.05
C GLY A 16 -4.24 10.58 -6.63
N VAL A 17 -5.18 10.50 -5.69
CA VAL A 17 -5.01 10.72 -4.25
C VAL A 17 -5.96 9.77 -3.52
N GLY A 18 -5.53 9.22 -2.39
CA GLY A 18 -6.35 8.32 -1.59
C GLY A 18 -5.77 8.09 -0.21
N TRP A 19 -6.50 7.29 0.57
CA TRP A 19 -6.15 6.94 1.94
C TRP A 19 -6.06 5.42 2.05
N ALA A 20 -5.21 4.92 2.94
CA ALA A 20 -5.08 3.49 3.17
C ALA A 20 -5.15 3.18 4.66
N PHE A 21 -5.81 2.07 4.97
CA PHE A 21 -5.84 1.48 6.30
C PHE A 21 -5.17 0.12 6.22
N GLY A 22 -4.22 -0.14 7.13
CA GLY A 22 -3.42 -1.35 7.12
C GLY A 22 -3.29 -1.96 8.49
N PHE A 23 -3.34 -3.28 8.54
CA PHE A 23 -3.19 -4.11 9.73
C PHE A 23 -1.99 -5.04 9.52
N PRO A 24 -0.76 -4.59 9.81
CA PRO A 24 0.43 -5.41 9.73
C PRO A 24 0.62 -6.23 11.00
N PHE A 25 0.94 -7.51 10.83
CA PHE A 25 1.40 -8.42 11.88
C PHE A 25 2.83 -8.82 11.54
N SER A 26 3.75 -8.61 12.47
CA SER A 26 5.16 -8.96 12.25
C SER A 26 5.79 -9.55 13.50
N TYR A 27 6.57 -10.61 13.29
CA TYR A 27 7.43 -11.21 14.30
C TYR A 27 8.85 -10.65 14.17
N ARG A 28 9.42 -10.19 15.28
CA ARG A 28 10.78 -9.64 15.35
C ARG A 28 11.77 -10.77 15.68
N LEU A 29 12.70 -10.99 14.78
CA LEU A 29 13.83 -11.89 14.94
C LEU A 29 14.98 -11.18 15.68
N ALA A 30 15.98 -11.97 16.09
CA ALA A 30 17.23 -11.42 16.59
C ALA A 30 17.86 -10.46 15.55
N LYS A 31 18.50 -9.38 16.02
CA LYS A 31 19.17 -8.34 15.19
C LYS A 31 18.23 -7.36 14.46
N GLY A 32 16.99 -7.21 14.92
CA GLY A 32 16.09 -6.15 14.44
C GLY A 32 15.43 -6.42 13.09
N THR A 33 15.61 -7.61 12.53
CA THR A 33 14.85 -8.07 11.37
C THR A 33 13.44 -8.46 11.82
N GLY A 34 12.43 -8.08 11.06
CA GLY A 34 11.04 -8.47 11.28
C GLY A 34 10.44 -9.11 10.03
N LEU A 35 9.74 -10.23 10.20
CA LEU A 35 9.01 -10.92 9.14
C LEU A 35 7.53 -10.94 9.50
N GLY A 36 6.67 -10.77 8.51
CA GLY A 36 5.24 -10.64 8.78
C GLY A 36 4.36 -10.71 7.57
N ALA A 37 3.08 -10.50 7.82
CA ALA A 37 2.06 -10.33 6.81
C ALA A 37 1.16 -9.16 7.21
N GLY A 38 0.49 -8.56 6.24
CA GLY A 38 -0.43 -7.48 6.50
C GLY A 38 -1.54 -7.44 5.47
N TYR A 39 -2.72 -7.08 5.94
CA TYR A 39 -3.85 -6.72 5.11
C TYR A 39 -3.97 -5.21 5.07
N GLU A 40 -4.16 -4.63 3.91
CA GLU A 40 -4.51 -3.22 3.78
C GLU A 40 -5.59 -3.01 2.74
N PHE A 41 -6.37 -1.95 2.91
CA PHE A 41 -7.29 -1.49 1.90
C PHE A 41 -7.09 0.00 1.65
N TRP A 42 -7.10 0.36 0.37
CA TRP A 42 -6.95 1.70 -0.14
C TRP A 42 -8.32 2.21 -0.57
N VAL A 43 -8.75 3.30 0.04
CA VAL A 43 -9.92 4.07 -0.39
C VAL A 43 -9.40 5.10 -1.38
N GLN A 44 -9.60 4.81 -2.67
CA GLN A 44 -9.27 5.72 -3.75
C GLN A 44 -10.51 6.51 -4.13
N ASN A 45 -10.32 7.76 -4.56
CA ASN A 45 -11.39 8.50 -5.22
C ASN A 45 -11.90 7.62 -6.38
N GLY A 46 -13.15 7.20 -6.29
CA GLY A 46 -13.81 6.51 -7.38
C GLY A 46 -14.38 7.54 -8.35
N ASN A 47 -14.55 7.11 -9.59
CA ASN A 47 -14.96 7.95 -10.72
C ASN A 47 -16.46 8.31 -10.69
N GLY A 48 -17.00 8.60 -9.51
CA GLY A 48 -18.40 8.93 -9.28
C GLY A 48 -18.60 9.48 -7.87
N VAL A 49 -19.43 10.51 -7.73
CA VAL A 49 -19.72 11.22 -6.46
C VAL A 49 -20.20 10.27 -5.35
N TYR A 50 -20.68 9.07 -5.70
CA TYR A 50 -21.25 8.09 -4.79
C TYR A 50 -20.58 6.70 -4.80
N GLU A 51 -19.49 6.49 -5.54
CA GLU A 51 -18.78 5.20 -5.57
C GLU A 51 -17.30 5.35 -5.27
N ALA A 52 -16.81 4.66 -4.25
CA ALA A 52 -15.39 4.57 -3.93
C ALA A 52 -14.77 3.31 -4.54
N THR A 53 -13.60 3.47 -5.18
CA THR A 53 -12.82 2.31 -5.63
C THR A 53 -11.94 1.85 -4.48
N ILE A 54 -12.07 0.59 -4.10
CA ILE A 54 -11.35 0.02 -2.97
C ILE A 54 -10.32 -0.98 -3.51
N ALA A 55 -9.04 -0.74 -3.18
CA ALA A 55 -7.97 -1.67 -3.49
C ALA A 55 -7.58 -2.42 -2.21
N GLN A 56 -7.87 -3.73 -2.16
CA GLN A 56 -7.53 -4.61 -1.05
C GLN A 56 -6.20 -5.31 -1.37
N ALA A 57 -5.24 -5.30 -0.46
CA ALA A 57 -3.96 -5.95 -0.65
C ALA A 57 -3.60 -6.85 0.54
N PHE A 58 -3.15 -8.04 0.21
CA PHE A 58 -2.55 -8.98 1.15
C PHE A 58 -1.06 -9.02 0.84
N THR A 59 -0.25 -8.68 1.84
CA THR A 59 1.18 -8.43 1.66
C THR A 59 1.99 -9.23 2.65
N ALA A 60 3.08 -9.84 2.19
CA ALA A 60 4.19 -10.21 3.05
C ALA A 60 4.98 -8.94 3.41
N LEU A 61 5.57 -8.92 4.60
CA LEU A 61 6.31 -7.81 5.16
C LEU A 61 7.68 -8.29 5.62
N LEU A 62 8.71 -7.62 5.14
CA LEU A 62 10.07 -7.71 5.65
C LEU A 62 10.47 -6.33 6.17
N ARG A 63 11.02 -6.30 7.37
CA ARG A 63 11.40 -5.08 8.07
C ARG A 63 12.81 -5.24 8.60
N GLN A 64 13.60 -4.18 8.53
CA GLN A 64 14.90 -4.11 9.18
C GLN A 64 14.97 -2.81 9.98
N SER A 65 15.08 -2.94 11.29
CA SER A 65 15.37 -1.84 12.20
C SER A 65 16.88 -1.76 12.46
N PHE A 66 17.40 -0.54 12.51
CA PHE A 66 18.80 -0.23 12.79
C PHE A 66 18.92 0.53 14.12
N LEU A 67 20.11 0.54 14.72
CA LEU A 67 20.41 1.36 15.91
C LEU A 67 19.45 1.10 17.10
N LEU A 68 19.16 -0.17 17.40
CA LEU A 68 18.24 -0.64 18.47
C LEU A 68 18.54 -0.12 19.89
N ASN A 69 19.67 0.57 20.11
CA ASN A 69 20.06 1.12 21.40
C ASN A 69 19.57 2.56 21.61
N ARG A 70 18.77 3.12 20.69
CA ARG A 70 18.28 4.50 20.72
C ARG A 70 16.76 4.48 20.74
N SER A 71 16.12 5.36 21.49
CA SER A 71 14.65 5.47 21.51
C SER A 71 14.02 5.77 20.15
N VAL A 72 14.80 6.27 19.19
CA VAL A 72 14.39 6.44 17.79
C VAL A 72 15.32 5.62 16.89
N HIS A 73 14.72 4.74 16.11
CA HIS A 73 15.42 3.77 15.26
C HIS A 73 15.09 4.02 13.80
N PRO A 74 16.08 4.10 12.89
CA PRO A 74 15.81 4.03 11.47
C PRO A 74 15.26 2.65 11.09
N VAL A 75 14.33 2.63 10.14
CA VAL A 75 13.70 1.41 9.65
C VAL A 75 13.64 1.41 8.13
N LEU A 76 13.96 0.26 7.54
CA LEU A 76 13.68 -0.08 6.15
C LEU A 76 12.58 -1.13 6.14
N ARG A 77 11.60 -0.97 5.26
CA ARG A 77 10.48 -1.89 5.13
C ARG A 77 10.20 -2.22 3.67
N LEU A 78 10.10 -3.51 3.40
CA LEU A 78 9.75 -4.08 2.11
C LEU A 78 8.42 -4.81 2.27
N ARG A 79 7.49 -4.58 1.35
CA ARG A 79 6.23 -5.29 1.29
C ARG A 79 5.92 -5.71 -0.12
N ALA A 80 5.38 -6.90 -0.28
CA ALA A 80 4.96 -7.40 -1.58
C ALA A 80 3.82 -8.38 -1.42
N GLY A 81 2.94 -8.44 -2.42
CA GLY A 81 1.84 -9.39 -2.42
C GLY A 81 0.85 -9.16 -3.54
N PHE A 82 -0.37 -9.62 -3.33
CA PHE A 82 -1.44 -9.53 -4.32
C PHE A 82 -2.44 -8.44 -3.94
N LEU A 83 -3.04 -7.87 -4.97
CA LEU A 83 -4.00 -6.77 -4.89
C LEU A 83 -5.30 -7.21 -5.58
N MET A 84 -6.43 -6.85 -4.99
CA MET A 84 -7.77 -6.97 -5.56
C MET A 84 -8.36 -5.57 -5.62
N LEU A 85 -8.89 -5.18 -6.77
CA LEU A 85 -9.40 -3.83 -6.98
C LEU A 85 -10.82 -3.90 -7.50
N GLY A 86 -11.70 -3.06 -6.96
CA GLY A 86 -13.03 -2.87 -7.51
C GLY A 86 -13.91 -1.94 -6.66
N PRO A 87 -15.17 -1.75 -7.06
CA PRO A 87 -16.09 -0.84 -6.38
C PRO A 87 -16.60 -1.45 -5.07
N SER A 88 -16.62 -0.65 -3.99
CA SER A 88 -17.32 -1.00 -2.73
C SER A 88 -17.04 -2.43 -2.23
N PHE A 89 -15.75 -2.78 -2.09
CA PHE A 89 -15.24 -4.10 -1.67
C PHE A 89 -15.53 -5.29 -2.62
N ARG A 90 -16.13 -5.06 -3.79
CA ARG A 90 -16.25 -6.08 -4.84
C ARG A 90 -14.94 -6.18 -5.63
N VAL A 91 -14.67 -7.36 -6.17
CA VAL A 91 -13.46 -7.62 -6.96
C VAL A 91 -13.79 -7.47 -8.45
N ALA A 92 -13.24 -6.46 -9.10
CA ALA A 92 -13.33 -6.25 -10.55
C ALA A 92 -12.06 -6.71 -11.28
N THR A 93 -10.90 -6.61 -10.62
CA THR A 93 -9.63 -7.11 -11.13
C THR A 93 -8.71 -7.57 -10.00
N ILE A 94 -7.68 -8.32 -10.39
CA ILE A 94 -6.61 -8.78 -9.53
C ILE A 94 -5.26 -8.31 -10.06
N GLY A 95 -4.28 -8.24 -9.17
CA GLY A 95 -2.98 -7.70 -9.46
C GLY A 95 -1.94 -8.08 -8.42
N ALA A 96 -0.76 -7.49 -8.59
CA ALA A 96 0.34 -7.56 -7.64
C ALA A 96 0.70 -6.15 -7.19
N THR A 97 1.25 -6.06 -5.99
CA THR A 97 1.77 -4.83 -5.41
C THR A 97 3.12 -5.10 -4.76
N ALA A 98 4.02 -4.12 -4.85
CA ALA A 98 5.26 -4.10 -4.09
C ALA A 98 5.53 -2.68 -3.59
N GLU A 99 6.10 -2.57 -2.39
CA GLU A 99 6.38 -1.31 -1.71
C GLU A 99 7.76 -1.39 -1.07
N VAL A 100 8.50 -0.29 -1.19
CA VAL A 100 9.73 -0.02 -0.46
C VAL A 100 9.54 1.28 0.30
N ALA A 101 9.72 1.23 1.62
CA ALA A 101 9.56 2.38 2.49
C ALA A 101 10.71 2.49 3.50
N VAL A 102 11.11 3.71 3.79
CA VAL A 102 12.14 4.06 4.77
C VAL A 102 11.61 5.09 5.74
N GLY A 103 12.12 5.09 6.97
CA GLY A 103 11.75 6.11 7.93
C GLY A 103 12.26 5.80 9.32
N GLY A 104 11.48 6.18 10.32
CA GLY A 104 11.85 6.09 11.73
C GLY A 104 10.75 5.47 12.58
N GLU A 105 11.17 4.83 13.66
CA GLU A 105 10.28 4.35 14.70
C GLU A 105 10.72 4.89 16.06
N ALA A 106 9.79 5.49 16.78
CA ALA A 106 10.01 6.03 18.11
C ALA A 106 9.34 5.14 19.15
N GLU A 107 10.10 4.74 20.17
CA GLU A 107 9.57 4.06 21.35
C GLU A 107 8.76 5.06 22.18
N LEU A 108 7.45 4.83 22.27
CA LEU A 108 6.58 5.61 23.15
C LEU A 108 6.54 4.99 24.55
N THR A 109 6.45 3.66 24.60
CA THR A 109 6.46 2.86 25.82
C THR A 109 7.22 1.55 25.54
N PRO A 110 7.51 0.72 26.56
CA PRO A 110 8.17 -0.58 26.35
C PRO A 110 7.42 -1.53 25.42
N THR A 111 6.11 -1.32 25.22
CA THR A 111 5.25 -2.16 24.38
C THR A 111 4.66 -1.42 23.17
N THR A 112 4.94 -0.14 22.98
CA THR A 112 4.32 0.68 21.93
C THR A 112 5.35 1.47 21.15
N LEU A 113 5.32 1.31 19.83
CA LEU A 113 6.15 2.04 18.88
C LEU A 113 5.29 2.92 17.99
N PHE A 114 5.71 4.16 17.82
CA PHE A 114 5.21 5.01 16.74
C PHE A 114 6.08 4.83 15.50
N THR A 115 5.46 4.71 14.34
CA THR A 115 6.15 4.48 13.06
C THR A 115 5.80 5.57 12.07
N PHE A 116 6.83 6.07 11.39
CA PHE A 116 6.70 7.05 10.31
C PHE A 116 7.56 6.60 9.13
N LEU A 117 6.94 6.32 8.00
CA LEU A 117 7.56 5.73 6.83
C LEU A 117 7.15 6.48 5.56
N LEU A 118 8.13 6.80 4.73
CA LEU A 118 7.95 7.32 3.37
C LEU A 118 8.43 6.28 2.37
N GLY A 119 7.65 6.02 1.32
CA GLY A 119 7.99 4.99 0.37
C GLY A 119 7.39 5.17 -1.01
N GLY A 120 7.85 4.33 -1.93
CA GLY A 120 7.25 4.13 -3.24
C GLY A 120 6.55 2.79 -3.29
N GLN A 121 5.36 2.78 -3.87
CA GLN A 121 4.64 1.56 -4.21
C GLN A 121 4.47 1.45 -5.71
N ILE A 122 4.65 0.23 -6.19
CA ILE A 122 4.35 -0.16 -7.56
C ILE A 122 3.18 -1.13 -7.54
N LEU A 123 2.28 -0.96 -8.50
CA LEU A 123 1.08 -1.76 -8.65
C LEU A 123 1.00 -2.25 -10.08
N ARG A 124 0.52 -3.48 -10.25
CA ARG A 124 0.23 -4.04 -11.56
C ARG A 124 -1.08 -4.77 -11.50
N THR A 125 -2.04 -4.37 -12.32
CA THR A 125 -3.37 -4.99 -12.39
C THR A 125 -3.61 -5.60 -13.77
N ARG A 126 -4.48 -6.61 -13.85
CA ARG A 126 -4.98 -7.09 -15.14
C ARG A 126 -5.93 -6.08 -15.76
N ALA A 127 -6.03 -6.09 -17.09
CA ALA A 127 -6.97 -5.24 -17.81
C ALA A 127 -8.40 -5.45 -17.29
N PHE A 128 -9.13 -4.37 -17.06
CA PHE A 128 -10.49 -4.41 -16.56
C PHE A 128 -11.28 -3.18 -17.01
N THR A 129 -12.60 -3.29 -16.94
CA THR A 129 -13.51 -2.18 -17.18
C THR A 129 -14.16 -1.81 -15.88
N THR A 130 -14.07 -0.53 -15.54
CA THR A 130 -14.78 0.09 -14.42
C THR A 130 -16.22 0.36 -14.80
N GLN A 131 -17.14 0.05 -13.88
CA GLN A 131 -18.57 0.22 -14.16
C GLN A 131 -19.04 1.68 -14.11
N ALA A 132 -18.37 2.53 -13.33
CA ALA A 132 -18.76 3.93 -13.16
C ALA A 132 -18.66 4.77 -14.45
N ASP A 133 -17.63 4.54 -15.28
CA ASP A 133 -17.33 5.34 -16.48
C ASP A 133 -17.18 4.50 -17.77
N GLY A 134 -17.29 3.18 -17.66
CA GLY A 134 -17.09 2.25 -18.78
C GLY A 134 -15.66 2.23 -19.35
N ALA A 135 -14.68 2.85 -18.68
CA ALA A 135 -13.35 2.98 -19.25
C ALA A 135 -12.52 1.70 -19.05
N ARG A 136 -11.86 1.29 -20.14
CA ARG A 136 -10.97 0.14 -20.11
C ARG A 136 -9.60 0.55 -19.58
N ARG A 137 -9.21 -0.01 -18.44
CA ARG A 137 -7.96 0.28 -17.73
C ARG A 137 -7.00 -0.90 -17.79
N SER A 138 -5.72 -0.62 -17.58
CA SER A 138 -4.61 -1.59 -17.59
C SER A 138 -4.49 -2.45 -18.85
N VAL A 139 -4.87 -1.91 -20.02
CA VAL A 139 -4.92 -2.64 -21.29
C VAL A 139 -3.55 -3.14 -21.74
N ALA A 140 -2.49 -2.37 -21.47
CA ALA A 140 -1.11 -2.74 -21.80
C ALA A 140 -0.40 -3.55 -20.69
N GLY A 141 -1.09 -3.90 -19.59
CA GLY A 141 -0.50 -4.63 -18.46
C GLY A 141 0.68 -3.92 -17.80
N GLY A 142 0.70 -2.59 -17.88
CA GLY A 142 1.79 -1.76 -17.37
C GLY A 142 1.80 -1.67 -15.84
N VAL A 143 2.85 -1.00 -15.33
CA VAL A 143 3.08 -0.79 -13.91
C VAL A 143 2.72 0.65 -13.57
N ASP A 144 1.89 0.82 -12.54
CA ASP A 144 1.61 2.12 -11.93
C ASP A 144 2.50 2.30 -10.71
N ALA A 145 2.87 3.54 -10.42
CA ALA A 145 3.68 3.90 -9.27
C ALA A 145 3.03 5.04 -8.49
N ALA A 146 3.05 4.93 -7.16
CA ALA A 146 2.53 5.90 -6.22
C ALA A 146 3.56 6.16 -5.11
N LEU A 147 3.56 7.39 -4.60
CA LEU A 147 4.26 7.73 -3.36
C LEU A 147 3.31 7.48 -2.20
N ILE A 148 3.85 6.94 -1.11
CA ILE A 148 3.09 6.64 0.10
C ILE A 148 3.77 7.26 1.29
N LEU A 149 2.96 7.94 2.09
CA LEU A 149 3.26 8.25 3.48
C LEU A 149 2.48 7.29 4.37
N ARG A 150 3.17 6.66 5.32
CA ARG A 150 2.55 5.78 6.31
C ARG A 150 2.91 6.22 7.71
N VAL A 151 1.88 6.33 8.52
CA VAL A 151 1.97 6.64 9.93
C VAL A 151 1.17 5.59 10.67
N GLY A 152 1.72 5.05 11.76
CA GLY A 152 1.05 3.98 12.48
C GLY A 152 1.61 3.73 13.86
N ILE A 153 0.80 3.09 14.68
CA ILE A 153 1.17 2.61 16.02
C ILE A 153 1.33 1.10 15.94
N VAL A 154 2.42 0.58 16.50
CA VAL A 154 2.72 -0.85 16.59
C VAL A 154 2.77 -1.25 18.05
N PHE A 155 2.01 -2.28 18.39
CA PHE A 155 2.03 -2.89 19.71
C PHE A 155 2.96 -4.11 19.67
N LEU A 156 3.92 -4.14 20.59
CA LEU A 156 4.79 -5.28 20.84
C LEU A 156 4.06 -6.20 21.82
N LEU A 157 3.77 -7.42 21.37
CA LEU A 157 3.14 -8.49 22.13
C LEU A 157 4.17 -9.56 22.48
#